data_AF-A0AAW5K069-F1
#
_entry.id   AF-A0AAW5K069-F1
#
_cell.length_a   1.000
_cell.length_b   1.000
_cell.length_c   1.000
_cell.angle_alpha   90.00
_cell.angle_beta   90.00
_cell.angle_gamma   90.00
#
_symmetry.space_group_name_H-M   'P 1'
#
loop_
_entity.id
_entity.type
_entity.pdbx_description
1 polymer ?
#
loop_
_entity_poly.entity_id
_entity_poly.type
_entity_poly.pdbx_seq_one_letter_code
_entity_poly.pdbx_strand_id
1 'polypeptide(L)' 'MKEKEDTIQLTARIPSELHKRLRFIAADENRSLNDTFILLLQEATEGRRIAVPNGLLSHEQPQ' A
#
# COMPACT_ATOMS: atom_id res chain seq x y z
N MET A 1 3.29 17.16 17.94
CA MET A 1 3.20 15.69 18.04
C MET A 1 3.32 15.16 16.63
N LYS A 2 4.32 14.33 16.31
CA LYS A 2 4.39 13.72 14.98
C LYS A 2 3.24 12.73 14.89
N GLU A 3 2.27 13.00 14.02
CA GLU A 3 1.30 12.02 13.59
C GLU A 3 2.09 10.76 13.19
N LYS A 4 1.92 9.68 13.95
CA LYS A 4 2.40 8.37 13.50
C LYS A 4 1.52 8.06 12.32
N GLU A 5 2.05 8.20 11.10
CA GLU A 5 1.40 7.73 9.88
C GLU A 5 0.84 6.32 10.17
N ASP A 6 -0.49 6.19 10.07
CA ASP A 6 -1.23 4.94 10.28
C ASP A 6 -0.70 3.89 9.29
N THR A 7 0.35 3.19 9.71
CA THR A 7 1.07 2.27 8.84
C THR A 7 0.25 0.99 8.79
N ILE A 8 -0.61 0.86 7.79
CA ILE A 8 -1.40 -0.34 7.57
C ILE A 8 -0.46 -1.48 7.16
N GLN A 9 -0.37 -2.50 8.01
CA GLN A 9 0.32 -3.74 7.66
C GLN A 9 -0.60 -4.61 6.81
N LEU A 10 -0.15 -5.01 5.63
CA LEU A 10 -0.88 -5.92 4.75
C LEU A 10 -0.18 -7.28 4.66
N THR A 11 -0.97 -8.35 4.56
CA THR A 11 -0.47 -9.69 4.25
C THR A 11 -1.07 -10.13 2.92
N ALA A 12 -0.22 -10.39 1.93
CA ALA A 12 -0.65 -10.84 0.60
C ALA A 12 0.05 -12.15 0.21
N ARG A 13 -0.70 -13.07 -0.41
CA ARG A 13 -0.13 -14.25 -1.05
C ARG A 13 0.20 -13.92 -2.49
N ILE A 14 1.47 -13.96 -2.85
CA ILE A 14 1.96 -13.65 -4.20
C ILE A 14 2.85 -14.78 -4.74
N PRO A 15 3.00 -14.90 -6.07
CA PRO A 15 3.92 -15.86 -6.67
C PRO A 15 5.36 -15.64 -6.19
N SER A 16 6.10 -16.72 -5.93
CA SER A 16 7.50 -16.68 -5.46
C SER A 16 8.41 -15.83 -6.34
N GLU A 17 8.26 -15.94 -7.66
CA GLU A 17 9.05 -15.15 -8.61
C GLU A 17 8.73 -13.65 -8.57
N LEU A 18 7.49 -13.27 -8.26
CA LEU A 18 7.14 -11.86 -8.04
C LEU A 18 7.79 -11.35 -6.76
N HIS A 19 7.71 -12.12 -5.66
CA HIS A 19 8.35 -11.77 -4.39
C HIS A 19 9.86 -11.54 -4.54
N LYS A 20 10.57 -12.41 -5.29
CA LYS A 20 12.00 -12.26 -5.55
C LYS A 20 12.31 -10.94 -6.29
N ARG A 21 11.55 -10.64 -7.36
CA ARG A 21 11.74 -9.40 -8.14
C ARG A 21 11.51 -8.15 -7.28
N LEU A 22 10.44 -8.14 -6.49
CA LEU A 22 10.17 -7.03 -5.56
C LEU A 22 11.30 -6.83 -4.55
N ARG A 23 11.92 -7.91 -4.07
CA ARG A 23 13.06 -7.82 -3.16
C ARG A 23 14.29 -7.18 -3.80
N PHE A 24 14.54 -7.44 -5.08
CA PHE A 24 15.63 -6.80 -5.82
C PHE A 24 15.37 -5.31 -6.04
N ILE A 25 14.15 -4.94 -6.44
CA ILE A 25 13.74 -3.54 -6.61
C ILE A 25 13.89 -2.77 -5.29
N ALA A 26 13.37 -3.32 -4.20
CA ALA A 26 13.48 -2.71 -2.88
C ALA A 26 14.94 -2.49 -2.45
N ALA A 27 15.82 -3.46 -2.75
CA ALA A 27 17.25 -3.35 -2.45
C ALA A 27 17.95 -2.28 -3.30
N ASP A 28 17.62 -2.17 -4.60
CA ASP A 28 18.15 -1.17 -5.51
C ASP A 28 17.76 0.26 -5.08
N GLU A 29 16.52 0.44 -4.64
CA GLU A 29 15.99 1.73 -4.19
C GLU A 29 16.29 2.07 -2.72
N ASN A 30 16.99 1.19 -2.00
CA ASN A 30 17.28 1.31 -0.56
C ASN A 30 16.00 1.50 0.29
N ARG A 31 14.95 0.73 -0.02
CA ARG A 31 13.64 0.74 0.67
C ARG A 31 13.32 -0.61 1.27
N SER A 32 12.34 -0.65 2.18
CA SER A 32 11.80 -1.93 2.66
C SER A 32 10.95 -2.59 1.56
N LEU A 33 10.84 -3.91 1.60
CA LEU A 33 9.96 -4.66 0.70
C LEU A 33 8.50 -4.21 0.83
N ASN A 34 8.07 -3.90 2.05
CA ASN A 34 6.72 -3.43 2.35
C ASN A 34 6.44 -2.09 1.67
N ASP A 35 7.34 -1.12 1.85
CA ASP A 35 7.16 0.23 1.29
C ASP A 35 7.17 0.20 -0.24
N THR A 36 8.07 -0.61 -0.82
CA THR A 36 8.13 -0.83 -2.27
C THR A 36 6.82 -1.43 -2.78
N PHE A 37 6.27 -2.42 -2.07
CA PHE A 37 5.01 -3.06 -2.47
C PHE A 37 3.82 -2.11 -2.37
N ILE A 38 3.73 -1.31 -1.29
CA ILE A 38 2.68 -0.31 -1.10
C ILE A 38 2.77 0.78 -2.18
N LEU A 39 3.98 1.28 -2.46
CA LEU A 39 4.19 2.30 -3.48
C LEU A 39 3.71 1.83 -4.86
N LEU A 40 4.12 0.64 -5.28
CA LEU A 40 3.70 0.07 -6.57
C LEU A 40 2.18 -0.15 -6.63
N LEU A 41 1.55 -0.50 -5.52
CA LEU A 41 0.09 -0.59 -5.45
C LEU A 41 -0.58 0.79 -5.55
N GLN A 42 -0.03 1.81 -4.88
CA GLN A 42 -0.53 3.19 -4.96
C GLN A 42 -0.45 3.68 -6.40
N GLU A 43 0.71 3.57 -7.05
CA GLU A 43 0.91 3.97 -8.46
C GLU A 43 -0.06 3.22 -9.40
N ALA A 44 -0.25 1.92 -9.19
CA ALA A 44 -1.17 1.12 -10.01
C ALA A 44 -2.66 1.45 -9.80
N THR A 45 -3.00 2.11 -8.68
CA THR A 45 -4.37 2.48 -8.29
C THR A 45 -4.66 3.97 -8.48
N GLU A 46 -3.65 4.83 -8.55
CA GLU A 46 -3.77 6.30 -8.64
C GLU A 46 -4.59 6.76 -9.86
N GLY A 47 -4.55 6.00 -10.96
CA GLY A 47 -5.36 6.26 -12.16
C GLY A 47 -6.73 5.57 -12.19
N ARG A 48 -7.07 4.74 -11.19
CA ARG A 48 -8.31 3.96 -11.18
C ARG A 48 -9.38 4.74 -10.43
N ARG A 49 -10.38 5.28 -11.15
CA ARG A 49 -11.62 5.76 -10.55
C ARG A 49 -12.41 4.56 -10.00
N ILE A 50 -12.13 4.17 -8.77
CA ILE A 50 -12.94 3.21 -8.04
C ILE A 50 -14.09 4.01 -7.45
N ALA A 51 -15.34 3.70 -7.83
CA ALA A 51 -16.49 4.17 -7.08
C ALA A 51 -16.39 3.54 -5.69
N VAL A 52 -15.93 4.30 -4.70
CA VAL A 52 -15.91 3.85 -3.31
C VAL A 52 -17.36 3.50 -2.96
N PRO A 53 -17.69 2.24 -2.64
CA PRO A 53 -19.04 1.89 -2.21
C PRO A 53 -19.43 2.79 -1.04
N ASN A 54 -20.63 3.39 -1.08
CA ASN A 54 -21.09 4.39 -0.11
C ASN A 54 -20.97 3.95 1.37
N GLY A 55 -20.82 2.65 1.64
CA GLY A 55 -20.60 2.09 2.98
C GLY A 55 -19.17 2.16 3.53
N LEU A 56 -18.17 2.59 2.74
CA LEU A 56 -16.79 2.78 3.19
C LEU A 56 -16.42 4.25 3.44
N LEU A 57 -17.35 5.19 3.18
CA LEU A 57 -17.13 6.64 3.28
C LEU A 57 -17.39 7.24 4.67
N SER A 58 -17.66 6.43 5.70
CA SER A 58 -18.05 6.95 7.01
C SER A 58 -17.35 6.25 8.16
N HIS A 59 -16.31 6.89 8.72
CA HIS A 59 -16.08 6.95 10.16
C HIS A 59 -15.29 8.21 10.55
N GLU A 60 -15.70 9.36 10.02
CA GLU A 60 -15.53 10.62 10.77
C GLU A 60 -16.93 11.04 11.24
N GLN A 61 -17.30 10.59 12.45
CA GLN A 61 -18.35 11.27 13.21
C GLN A 61 -17.66 12.32 14.08
N PRO A 62 -17.78 13.63 13.77
CA PRO A 62 -17.50 14.65 14.76
C PRO A 62 -18.61 14.63 15.83
N GLN A 63 -18.23 14.57 17.11
CA GLN A 63 -19.09 15.03 18.21
C GLN A 63 -18.79 16.50 18.49
#